data_AF-A0A8W7Q0L8-F1
#
_entry.id   AF-A0A8W7Q0L8-F1
#
_cell.length_a   1.000
_cell.length_b   1.000
_cell.length_c   1.000
_cell.angle_alpha   90.00
_cell.angle_beta   90.00
_cell.angle_gamma   90.00
#
_symmetry.space_group_name_H-M   'P 1'
#
loop_
_entity.id
_entity.type
_entity.pdbx_description
1 polymer ?
#
loop_
_entity_poly.entity_id
_entity_poly.type
_entity_poly.pdbx_seq_one_letter_code
_entity_poly.pdbx_strand_id
1 'polypeptide(L)'
;MDEFVDDVSEHQATHPPPSLIPRLHAVSVRKLPHTNPLLLRGLPSSDACAETTYKDLHNLLTQCLFGDGVAADYLLCHLVSSVYIRDEVECRGQFCLNLSNIPAEVLPGYTRSLYELLELLLPASHYLPMTLDNMNTLQFAPKKDYKTNKLTSGILQLAPHTHLVLDETRLEAGKLESAGVEAVKHVAHLIKAQRLKYDFQFYQLDFNTDVPVLVLSEGKSMLPSNCYLPIVPDLDAIKLIDETIKAGRHYVAPKLDGMRRFLTCARVRPFDMKTLDPTVVQDDFVRMRTENSAVTMDDLHALFVLARLLGLSRGRTALHRDDWERAKALEGERRNRMELFSKRKSEP
;
A
#
# COMPACT_ATOMS: atom_id res chain seq x y z
N MET A 1 17.73 28.40 -34.20
CA MET A 1 16.35 28.45 -34.75
C MET A 1 15.45 27.48 -33.99
N ASP A 2 15.93 26.27 -33.67
CA ASP A 2 15.16 25.28 -32.91
C ASP A 2 14.82 25.71 -31.47
N GLU A 3 15.74 26.34 -30.72
CA GLU A 3 15.46 26.86 -29.36
C GLU A 3 14.31 27.89 -29.32
N PHE A 4 14.21 28.76 -30.33
CA PHE A 4 13.15 29.77 -30.42
C PHE A 4 11.79 29.18 -30.80
N VAL A 5 11.77 28.05 -31.52
CA VAL A 5 10.53 27.37 -31.90
C VAL A 5 9.99 26.53 -30.73
N ASP A 6 10.88 25.91 -29.95
CA ASP A 6 10.50 25.22 -28.71
C ASP A 6 9.86 26.19 -27.71
N ASP A 7 10.46 27.36 -27.49
CA ASP A 7 9.96 28.35 -26.51
C ASP A 7 8.57 28.92 -26.89
N VAL A 8 8.33 29.19 -28.18
CA VAL A 8 7.02 29.65 -28.67
C VAL A 8 5.94 28.56 -28.58
N SER A 9 6.32 27.32 -28.88
CA SER A 9 5.38 26.18 -28.81
C SER A 9 5.05 25.80 -27.35
N GLU A 10 6.03 25.92 -26.44
CA GLU A 10 5.85 25.71 -25.00
C GLU A 10 4.99 26.82 -24.39
N HIS A 11 5.20 28.08 -24.79
CA HIS A 11 4.36 29.20 -24.37
C HIS A 11 2.91 29.07 -24.87
N GLN A 12 2.68 28.57 -26.09
CA GLN A 12 1.33 28.30 -26.58
C GLN A 12 0.67 27.11 -25.86
N ALA A 13 1.44 26.08 -25.50
CA ALA A 13 0.94 24.92 -24.75
C ALA A 13 0.56 25.28 -23.30
N THR A 14 1.33 26.18 -22.67
CA THR A 14 1.10 26.66 -21.29
C THR A 14 0.01 27.74 -21.21
N HIS A 15 -0.13 28.56 -22.27
CA HIS A 15 -1.10 29.65 -22.33
C HIS A 15 -2.01 29.54 -23.56
N PRO A 16 -2.85 28.49 -23.64
CA PRO A 16 -3.81 28.38 -24.72
C PRO A 16 -4.75 29.60 -24.72
N PRO A 17 -5.20 30.04 -25.91
CA PRO A 17 -6.08 31.19 -26.01
C PRO A 17 -7.38 30.93 -25.22
N PRO A 18 -7.95 31.96 -24.57
CA PRO A 18 -9.18 31.82 -23.77
C PRO A 18 -10.37 31.27 -24.57
N SER A 19 -10.35 31.40 -25.90
CA SER A 19 -11.35 30.84 -26.81
C SER A 19 -11.33 29.31 -26.87
N LEU A 20 -10.20 28.68 -26.56
CA LEU A 20 -10.04 27.22 -26.60
C LEU A 20 -10.21 26.55 -25.23
N ILE A 21 -9.81 27.22 -24.14
CA ILE A 21 -9.85 26.63 -22.80
C ILE A 21 -10.38 27.65 -21.77
N PRO A 22 -11.43 27.31 -21.00
CA PRO A 22 -11.91 28.17 -19.93
C PRO A 22 -10.84 28.36 -18.86
N ARG A 23 -10.65 29.62 -18.42
CA ARG A 23 -9.67 29.97 -17.38
C ARG A 23 -10.36 30.09 -16.03
N LEU A 24 -9.86 29.38 -15.03
CA LEU A 24 -10.30 29.50 -13.65
C LEU A 24 -9.38 30.46 -12.90
N HIS A 25 -9.93 31.52 -12.31
CA HIS A 25 -9.19 32.37 -11.39
C HIS A 25 -9.39 31.86 -9.96
N ALA A 26 -8.32 31.41 -9.31
CA ALA A 26 -8.38 30.89 -7.95
C ALA A 26 -8.18 32.01 -6.93
N VAL A 27 -9.23 32.37 -6.19
CA VAL A 27 -9.15 33.33 -5.07
C VAL A 27 -8.49 32.70 -3.84
N SER A 28 -8.70 31.39 -3.65
CA SER A 28 -8.08 30.61 -2.56
C SER A 28 -7.86 29.17 -3.01
N VAL A 29 -6.71 28.60 -2.64
CA VAL A 29 -6.37 27.20 -2.85
C VAL A 29 -5.96 26.61 -1.53
N ARG A 30 -6.60 25.51 -1.12
CA ARG A 30 -6.25 24.78 0.09
C ARG A 30 -5.90 23.34 -0.25
N LYS A 31 -4.66 22.95 0.01
CA LYS A 31 -4.23 21.56 -0.09
C LYS A 31 -4.82 20.76 1.08
N LEU A 32 -5.57 19.70 0.77
CA LEU A 32 -6.11 18.79 1.77
C LEU A 32 -5.10 17.66 2.06
N PRO A 33 -5.05 17.14 3.30
CA PRO A 33 -4.17 16.03 3.66
C PRO A 33 -4.70 14.67 3.18
N HIS A 34 -5.95 14.58 2.73
CA HIS A 34 -6.58 13.34 2.26
C HIS A 34 -7.61 13.62 1.16
N THR A 35 -8.03 12.57 0.44
CA THR A 35 -9.05 12.61 -0.62
C THR A 35 -10.44 12.19 -0.15
N ASN A 36 -10.60 11.74 1.11
CA ASN A 36 -11.89 11.27 1.62
C ASN A 36 -12.93 12.42 1.74
N PRO A 37 -14.04 12.36 0.99
CA PRO A 37 -15.07 13.42 1.02
C PRO A 37 -15.83 13.47 2.35
N LEU A 38 -15.86 12.39 3.13
CA LEU A 38 -16.59 12.32 4.39
C LEU A 38 -15.97 13.15 5.52
N LEU A 39 -14.70 13.54 5.37
CA LEU A 39 -13.92 14.27 6.38
C LEU A 39 -13.75 15.77 6.04
N LEU A 40 -14.39 16.27 4.98
CA LEU A 40 -14.33 17.69 4.59
C LEU A 40 -14.84 18.65 5.68
N ARG A 41 -15.68 18.16 6.60
CA ARG A 41 -16.23 18.92 7.74
C ARG A 41 -15.40 18.82 9.03
N GLY A 42 -14.21 18.20 8.99
CA GLY A 42 -13.32 18.01 10.12
C GLY A 42 -13.22 16.56 10.60
N LEU A 43 -12.16 16.25 11.35
CA LEU A 43 -11.92 14.94 11.95
C LEU A 43 -12.90 14.70 13.11
N PRO A 44 -13.66 13.60 13.13
CA PRO A 44 -14.56 13.29 14.26
C PRO A 44 -13.75 13.03 15.54
N SER A 45 -14.27 13.53 16.67
CA SER A 45 -13.61 13.57 17.98
C SER A 45 -13.87 12.35 18.88
N SER A 46 -14.59 11.32 18.42
CA SER A 46 -15.00 10.21 19.28
C SER A 46 -14.14 8.95 19.08
N ASP A 47 -13.24 8.70 20.03
CA ASP A 47 -12.40 7.51 20.07
C ASP A 47 -13.17 6.23 20.49
N ALA A 48 -14.36 6.34 21.10
CA ALA A 48 -15.15 5.16 21.50
C ALA A 48 -15.68 4.35 20.31
N CYS A 49 -15.90 5.00 19.16
CA CYS A 49 -16.29 4.34 17.92
C CYS A 49 -15.09 3.64 17.23
N ALA A 50 -13.86 4.02 17.56
CA ALA A 50 -12.66 3.49 16.93
C ALA A 50 -12.44 2.00 17.23
N GLU A 51 -12.55 1.60 18.49
CA GLU A 51 -12.29 0.22 18.93
C GLU A 51 -13.31 -0.77 18.34
N THR A 52 -14.59 -0.37 18.28
CA THR A 52 -15.66 -1.18 17.68
C THR A 52 -15.48 -1.29 16.17
N THR A 53 -15.19 -0.18 15.50
CA THR A 53 -14.92 -0.15 14.05
C THR A 53 -13.68 -0.98 13.70
N TYR A 54 -12.62 -0.91 14.51
CA TYR A 54 -11.43 -1.75 14.36
C TYR A 54 -11.77 -3.24 14.45
N LYS A 55 -12.52 -3.66 15.48
CA LYS A 55 -12.93 -5.06 15.64
C LYS A 55 -13.78 -5.53 14.46
N ASP A 56 -14.72 -4.70 14.01
CA ASP A 56 -15.54 -5.02 12.83
C ASP A 56 -14.70 -5.18 11.56
N LEU A 57 -13.74 -4.29 11.33
CA LEU A 57 -12.82 -4.37 10.20
C LEU A 57 -11.88 -5.59 10.30
N HIS A 58 -11.31 -5.84 11.48
CA HIS A 58 -10.42 -6.98 11.71
C HIS A 58 -11.16 -8.30 11.50
N ASN A 59 -12.38 -8.44 12.04
CA ASN A 59 -13.21 -9.62 11.84
C ASN A 59 -13.56 -9.82 10.35
N LEU A 60 -14.00 -8.76 9.67
CA LEU A 60 -14.29 -8.81 8.23
C LEU A 60 -13.07 -9.29 7.44
N LEU A 61 -11.92 -8.65 7.63
CA LEU A 61 -10.71 -8.98 6.89
C LEU A 61 -10.21 -10.38 7.22
N THR A 62 -10.34 -10.83 8.47
CA THR A 62 -10.03 -12.21 8.89
C THR A 62 -10.85 -13.22 8.09
N GLN A 63 -12.17 -13.01 7.99
CA GLN A 63 -13.05 -13.89 7.23
C GLN A 63 -12.74 -13.84 5.72
N CYS A 64 -12.44 -12.66 5.18
CA CYS A 64 -12.05 -12.49 3.78
C CYS A 64 -10.65 -13.01 3.47
N LEU A 65 -9.81 -13.26 4.48
CA LEU A 65 -8.47 -13.85 4.37
C LEU A 65 -8.45 -15.29 4.87
N PHE A 66 -9.51 -16.06 4.58
CA PHE A 66 -9.61 -17.49 4.88
C PHE A 66 -9.50 -17.84 6.38
N GLY A 67 -9.97 -16.95 7.26
CA GLY A 67 -9.89 -17.15 8.72
C GLY A 67 -8.56 -16.70 9.35
N ASP A 68 -7.63 -16.16 8.56
CA ASP A 68 -6.30 -15.81 9.03
C ASP A 68 -6.24 -14.42 9.69
N GLY A 69 -6.35 -14.40 11.02
CA GLY A 69 -6.34 -13.16 11.80
C GLY A 69 -4.99 -12.40 11.75
N VAL A 70 -3.88 -13.11 11.52
CA VAL A 70 -2.55 -12.51 11.38
C VAL A 70 -2.47 -11.75 10.07
N ALA A 71 -2.94 -12.36 8.97
CA ALA A 71 -3.03 -11.69 7.68
C ALA A 71 -3.93 -10.45 7.74
N ALA A 72 -5.04 -10.52 8.49
CA ALA A 72 -5.92 -9.37 8.71
C ALA A 72 -5.22 -8.21 9.44
N ASP A 73 -4.41 -8.50 10.46
CA ASP A 73 -3.62 -7.48 11.18
C ASP A 73 -2.61 -6.79 10.25
N TYR A 74 -1.87 -7.57 9.46
CA TYR A 74 -0.91 -7.02 8.50
C TYR A 74 -1.59 -6.21 7.39
N LEU A 75 -2.74 -6.67 6.90
CA LEU A 75 -3.53 -5.92 5.92
C LEU A 75 -4.05 -4.61 6.52
N LEU A 76 -4.54 -4.60 7.76
CA LEU A 76 -4.93 -3.35 8.43
C LEU A 76 -3.76 -2.39 8.59
N CYS A 77 -2.59 -2.89 8.99
CA CYS A 77 -1.35 -2.10 9.04
C CYS A 77 -1.02 -1.48 7.68
N HIS A 78 -1.18 -2.24 6.59
CA HIS A 78 -1.03 -1.73 5.23
C HIS A 78 -2.06 -0.62 4.93
N LEU A 79 -3.34 -0.83 5.26
CA LEU A 79 -4.41 0.14 5.00
C LEU A 79 -4.22 1.47 5.74
N VAL A 80 -3.61 1.47 6.93
CA VAL A 80 -3.35 2.71 7.70
C VAL A 80 -1.95 3.29 7.46
N SER A 81 -1.13 2.65 6.62
CA SER A 81 0.22 3.13 6.32
C SER A 81 0.23 4.40 5.47
N SER A 82 1.24 5.24 5.68
CA SER A 82 1.47 6.48 4.94
C SER A 82 2.91 6.96 5.15
N VAL A 83 3.48 7.60 4.13
CA VAL A 83 4.83 8.18 4.26
C VAL A 83 4.79 9.41 5.16
N TYR A 84 5.39 9.31 6.35
CA TYR A 84 5.37 10.40 7.36
C TYR A 84 6.72 11.09 7.54
N ILE A 85 7.82 10.47 7.09
CA ILE A 85 9.15 11.09 7.05
C ILE A 85 9.69 10.98 5.63
N ARG A 86 10.18 12.10 5.11
CA ARG A 86 10.94 12.17 3.86
C ARG A 86 12.20 12.97 4.13
N ASP A 87 13.34 12.34 3.88
CA ASP A 87 14.64 13.00 3.80
C ASP A 87 15.16 12.88 2.36
N GLU A 88 16.26 13.54 2.00
CA GLU A 88 16.80 13.49 0.64
C GLU A 88 17.20 12.06 0.21
N VAL A 89 17.59 11.23 1.19
CA VAL A 89 18.11 9.87 0.98
C VAL A 89 17.08 8.77 1.27
N GLU A 90 16.16 8.98 2.22
CA GLU A 90 15.22 7.94 2.66
C GLU A 90 13.77 8.44 2.79
N CYS A 91 12.82 7.57 2.44
CA CYS A 91 11.41 7.73 2.79
C CYS A 91 10.99 6.67 3.81
N ARG A 92 10.29 7.07 4.87
CA ARG A 92 9.82 6.16 5.93
C ARG A 92 8.32 6.28 6.15
N GLY A 93 7.70 5.16 6.53
CA GLY A 93 6.27 5.06 6.82
C GLY A 93 5.43 4.32 5.78
N GLN A 94 6.00 4.01 4.63
CA GLN A 94 5.39 3.07 3.71
C GLN A 94 5.40 1.65 4.27
N PHE A 95 4.38 0.87 3.90
CA PHE A 95 4.26 -0.53 4.26
C PHE A 95 3.76 -1.34 3.06
N CYS A 96 4.69 -1.67 2.15
CA CYS A 96 4.40 -2.58 1.05
C CYS A 96 4.24 -4.00 1.59
N LEU A 97 3.03 -4.53 1.47
CA LEU A 97 2.66 -5.86 1.95
C LEU A 97 2.53 -6.81 0.76
N ASN A 98 3.25 -7.92 0.78
CA ASN A 98 3.04 -9.03 -0.13
C ASN A 98 2.32 -10.17 0.59
N LEU A 99 1.08 -10.42 0.17
CA LEU A 99 0.28 -11.57 0.59
C LEU A 99 0.45 -12.69 -0.43
N SER A 100 0.91 -13.86 0.04
CA SER A 100 1.12 -15.03 -0.81
C SER A 100 0.41 -16.27 -0.29
N ASN A 101 0.59 -17.40 -0.99
CA ASN A 101 -0.05 -18.68 -0.67
C ASN A 101 -1.58 -18.59 -0.71
N ILE A 102 -2.11 -17.85 -1.69
CA ILE A 102 -3.54 -17.84 -1.99
C ILE A 102 -3.90 -19.21 -2.61
N PRO A 103 -4.95 -19.91 -2.15
CA PRO A 103 -5.32 -21.21 -2.69
C PRO A 103 -5.60 -21.15 -4.20
N ALA A 104 -4.98 -22.04 -4.97
CA ALA A 104 -5.14 -22.07 -6.42
C ALA A 104 -6.59 -22.32 -6.87
N GLU A 105 -7.38 -23.03 -6.06
CA GLU A 105 -8.78 -23.37 -6.32
C GLU A 105 -9.70 -22.15 -6.47
N VAL A 106 -9.34 -21.03 -5.85
CA VAL A 106 -10.16 -19.80 -5.83
C VAL A 106 -9.60 -18.70 -6.74
N LEU A 107 -8.44 -18.94 -7.36
CA LEU A 107 -7.82 -18.02 -8.30
C LEU A 107 -8.43 -18.18 -9.71
N PRO A 108 -8.50 -17.09 -10.51
CA PRO A 108 -8.17 -15.70 -10.16
C PRO A 108 -9.36 -14.93 -9.54
N GLY A 109 -10.53 -15.56 -9.35
CA GLY A 109 -11.75 -14.87 -8.92
C GLY A 109 -11.62 -14.18 -7.56
N TYR A 110 -10.87 -14.79 -6.65
CA TYR A 110 -10.63 -14.26 -5.31
C TYR A 110 -9.92 -12.89 -5.29
N THR A 111 -8.86 -12.69 -6.09
CA THR A 111 -8.06 -11.44 -6.04
C THR A 111 -8.91 -10.24 -6.43
N ARG A 112 -9.76 -10.40 -7.44
CA ARG A 112 -10.73 -9.39 -7.87
C ARG A 112 -11.81 -9.15 -6.82
N SER A 113 -12.35 -10.22 -6.23
CA SER A 113 -13.38 -10.14 -5.20
C SER A 113 -12.89 -9.42 -3.93
N LEU A 114 -11.63 -9.67 -3.54
CA LEU A 114 -10.94 -8.96 -2.47
C LEU A 114 -10.70 -7.49 -2.83
N TYR A 115 -10.23 -7.21 -4.06
CA TYR A 115 -10.05 -5.83 -4.51
C TYR A 115 -11.34 -5.01 -4.48
N GLU A 116 -12.45 -5.56 -4.96
CA GLU A 116 -13.77 -4.89 -4.91
C GLU A 116 -14.21 -4.57 -3.47
N LEU A 117 -13.85 -5.42 -2.50
CA LEU A 117 -14.07 -5.11 -1.07
C LEU A 117 -13.17 -3.94 -0.61
N LEU A 118 -11.90 -3.92 -1.00
CA LEU A 118 -10.98 -2.82 -0.69
C LEU A 118 -11.41 -1.51 -1.36
N GLU A 119 -11.89 -1.56 -2.60
CA GLU A 119 -12.47 -0.43 -3.34
C GLU A 119 -13.70 0.14 -2.63
N LEU A 120 -14.53 -0.71 -2.02
CA LEU A 120 -15.61 -0.23 -1.15
C LEU A 120 -15.05 0.50 0.08
N LEU A 121 -14.05 -0.05 0.78
CA LEU A 121 -13.54 0.50 2.03
C LEU A 121 -12.67 1.77 1.87
N LEU A 122 -12.04 1.96 0.72
CA LEU A 122 -11.03 3.00 0.50
C LEU A 122 -11.57 4.15 -0.36
N PRO A 123 -11.14 5.41 -0.10
CA PRO A 123 -11.53 6.54 -0.95
C PRO A 123 -10.95 6.47 -2.37
N ALA A 124 -9.78 5.86 -2.52
CA ALA A 124 -9.08 5.70 -3.79
C ALA A 124 -8.24 4.43 -3.77
N SER A 125 -8.41 3.58 -4.78
CA SER A 125 -7.60 2.38 -5.00
C SER A 125 -7.45 2.15 -6.50
N HIS A 126 -6.41 1.42 -6.90
CA HIS A 126 -6.16 1.04 -8.29
C HIS A 126 -5.67 -0.40 -8.34
N TYR A 127 -6.37 -1.25 -9.09
CA TYR A 127 -5.99 -2.63 -9.32
C TYR A 127 -5.26 -2.79 -10.65
N LEU A 128 -4.07 -3.38 -10.59
CA LEU A 128 -3.23 -3.65 -11.76
C LEU A 128 -2.92 -5.15 -11.83
N PRO A 129 -3.54 -5.89 -12.76
CA PRO A 129 -3.14 -7.26 -13.04
C PRO A 129 -1.82 -7.28 -13.81
N MET A 130 -0.81 -7.96 -13.27
CA MET A 130 0.55 -8.00 -13.84
C MET A 130 0.68 -9.04 -14.97
N THR A 131 -0.27 -9.06 -15.90
CA THR A 131 -0.17 -9.87 -17.13
C THR A 131 0.98 -9.37 -18.00
N LEU A 132 1.58 -10.26 -18.81
CA LEU A 132 2.63 -9.90 -19.76
C LEU A 132 2.22 -8.76 -20.72
N ASP A 133 0.96 -8.77 -21.17
CA ASP A 133 0.41 -7.72 -22.05
C ASP A 133 0.45 -6.35 -21.36
N ASN A 134 -0.18 -6.23 -20.18
CA ASN A 134 -0.15 -4.99 -19.40
C ASN A 134 1.26 -4.49 -19.09
N MET A 135 2.17 -5.38 -18.70
CA MET A 135 3.54 -5.00 -18.35
C MET A 135 4.32 -4.46 -19.56
N ASN A 136 4.10 -5.01 -20.76
CA ASN A 136 4.80 -4.60 -21.97
C ASN A 136 4.14 -3.44 -22.73
N THR A 137 2.82 -3.23 -22.58
CA THR A 137 2.06 -2.24 -23.38
C THR A 137 1.70 -0.97 -22.61
N LEU A 138 1.46 -1.05 -21.30
CA LEU A 138 1.03 0.10 -20.51
C LEU A 138 2.19 1.07 -20.27
N GLN A 139 1.85 2.35 -20.22
CA GLN A 139 2.79 3.40 -19.82
C GLN A 139 2.77 3.56 -18.30
N PHE A 140 3.83 3.14 -17.61
CA PHE A 140 3.91 3.19 -16.14
C PHE A 140 4.29 4.57 -15.61
N ALA A 141 5.27 5.21 -16.23
CA ALA A 141 5.76 6.53 -15.88
C ALA A 141 5.25 7.62 -16.84
N PRO A 142 4.99 8.85 -16.36
CA PRO A 142 4.67 9.96 -17.23
C PRO A 142 5.82 10.25 -18.20
N LYS A 143 5.48 10.60 -19.45
CA LYS A 143 6.45 10.81 -20.51
C LYS A 143 6.16 12.10 -21.28
N LYS A 144 7.18 12.91 -21.57
CA LYS A 144 7.02 14.09 -22.43
C LYS A 144 6.87 13.63 -23.87
N ASP A 145 5.75 13.99 -24.48
CA ASP A 145 5.52 13.88 -25.91
C ASP A 145 5.86 15.23 -26.55
N TYR A 146 7.00 15.28 -27.25
CA TYR A 146 7.47 16.47 -27.95
C TYR A 146 6.66 16.79 -29.22
N LYS A 147 5.87 15.84 -29.76
CA LYS A 147 5.00 16.14 -30.91
C LYS A 147 3.84 17.05 -30.51
N THR A 148 3.28 16.80 -29.33
CA THR A 148 2.15 17.57 -28.78
C THR A 148 2.60 18.59 -27.73
N ASN A 149 3.88 18.58 -27.37
CA ASN A 149 4.49 19.31 -26.26
C ASN A 149 3.77 19.13 -24.91
N LYS A 150 3.15 17.97 -24.70
CA LYS A 150 2.43 17.62 -23.47
C LYS A 150 3.09 16.47 -22.73
N LEU A 151 2.88 16.41 -21.42
CA LEU A 151 3.25 15.26 -20.62
C LEU A 151 2.09 14.26 -20.65
N THR A 152 2.33 13.06 -21.19
CA THR A 152 1.36 11.96 -21.14
C THR A 152 1.43 11.30 -19.76
N SER A 153 0.27 11.02 -19.18
CA SER A 153 0.17 10.41 -17.86
C SER A 153 0.56 8.93 -17.89
N GLY A 154 1.29 8.49 -16.87
CA GLY A 154 1.52 7.07 -16.61
C GLY A 154 0.51 6.51 -15.61
N ILE A 155 0.29 5.19 -15.61
CA ILE A 155 -0.65 4.54 -14.68
C ILE A 155 -0.23 4.65 -13.21
N LEU A 156 1.07 4.86 -12.93
CA LEU A 156 1.56 5.08 -11.57
C LEU A 156 1.43 6.54 -11.10
N GLN A 157 0.93 7.44 -11.95
CA GLN A 157 0.65 8.84 -11.60
C GLN A 157 -0.64 8.93 -10.77
N LEU A 158 -0.60 8.34 -9.57
CA LEU A 158 -1.74 8.23 -8.68
C LEU A 158 -1.77 9.38 -7.68
N ALA A 159 -2.97 9.75 -7.24
CA ALA A 159 -3.13 10.72 -6.16
C ALA A 159 -2.55 10.17 -4.84
N PRO A 160 -2.06 11.04 -3.94
CA PRO A 160 -1.59 10.61 -2.62
C PRO A 160 -2.63 9.75 -1.89
N HIS A 161 -2.14 8.68 -1.27
CA HIS A 161 -2.88 7.68 -0.52
C HIS A 161 -3.85 6.80 -1.33
N THR A 162 -3.66 6.74 -2.65
CA THR A 162 -4.30 5.71 -3.48
C THR A 162 -3.64 4.37 -3.22
N HIS A 163 -4.40 3.34 -2.86
CA HIS A 163 -3.85 1.99 -2.70
C HIS A 163 -3.66 1.31 -4.04
N LEU A 164 -2.42 0.99 -4.38
CA LEU A 164 -2.10 0.22 -5.58
C LEU A 164 -2.09 -1.27 -5.24
N VAL A 165 -3.02 -2.03 -5.81
CA VAL A 165 -3.10 -3.49 -5.66
C VAL A 165 -2.52 -4.13 -6.90
N LEU A 166 -1.39 -4.80 -6.75
CA LEU A 166 -0.68 -5.51 -7.81
C LEU A 166 -1.03 -6.99 -7.73
N ASP A 167 -1.61 -7.52 -8.80
CA ASP A 167 -1.94 -8.94 -8.89
C ASP A 167 -0.88 -9.68 -9.71
N GLU A 168 0.11 -10.24 -9.00
CA GLU A 168 1.16 -11.11 -9.54
C GLU A 168 0.66 -12.55 -9.77
N THR A 169 -0.52 -12.94 -9.29
CA THR A 169 -1.09 -14.27 -9.61
C THR A 169 -1.47 -14.40 -11.08
N ARG A 170 -1.58 -13.27 -11.79
CA ARG A 170 -1.80 -13.18 -13.23
C ARG A 170 -0.50 -13.14 -14.05
N LEU A 171 0.65 -13.20 -13.38
CA LEU A 171 1.95 -13.19 -14.06
C LEU A 171 2.24 -14.59 -14.61
N GLU A 172 2.24 -14.71 -15.93
CA GLU A 172 2.52 -15.96 -16.62
C GLU A 172 4.01 -16.08 -16.96
N ALA A 173 4.50 -17.33 -17.08
CA ALA A 173 5.85 -17.60 -17.56
C ALA A 173 5.99 -17.12 -19.01
N GLY A 174 6.81 -16.09 -19.22
CA GLY A 174 7.07 -15.53 -20.53
C GLY A 174 8.13 -14.45 -20.48
N LYS A 175 8.40 -13.83 -21.63
CA LYS A 175 9.45 -12.82 -21.74
C LYS A 175 8.89 -11.42 -21.52
N LEU A 176 9.41 -10.74 -20.50
CA LEU A 176 9.27 -9.29 -20.40
C LEU A 176 10.20 -8.66 -21.44
N GLU A 177 9.63 -7.84 -22.33
CA GLU A 177 10.42 -7.06 -23.26
C GLU A 177 11.03 -5.86 -22.52
N SER A 178 11.82 -5.04 -23.23
CA SER A 178 12.48 -3.86 -22.63
C SER A 178 11.50 -2.94 -21.88
N ALA A 179 10.31 -2.73 -22.43
CA ALA A 179 9.23 -1.97 -21.79
C ALA A 179 8.77 -2.61 -20.48
N GLY A 180 8.58 -3.94 -20.45
CA GLY A 180 8.20 -4.67 -19.25
C GLY A 180 9.27 -4.64 -18.16
N VAL A 181 10.54 -4.71 -18.51
CA VAL A 181 11.64 -4.57 -17.55
C VAL A 181 11.68 -3.15 -16.95
N GLU A 182 11.47 -2.11 -17.76
CA GLU A 182 11.35 -0.73 -17.27
C GLU A 182 10.11 -0.54 -16.40
N ALA A 183 8.97 -1.16 -16.74
CA ALA A 183 7.77 -1.14 -15.91
C ALA A 183 8.03 -1.72 -14.51
N VAL A 184 8.70 -2.88 -14.41
CA VAL A 184 9.11 -3.47 -13.14
C VAL A 184 10.04 -2.53 -12.36
N LYS A 185 10.99 -1.87 -13.03
CA LYS A 185 11.87 -0.87 -12.38
C LYS A 185 11.10 0.33 -11.85
N HIS A 186 10.12 0.84 -12.59
CA HIS A 186 9.27 1.94 -12.13
C HIS A 186 8.45 1.55 -10.89
N VAL A 187 7.84 0.36 -10.89
CA VAL A 187 7.09 -0.15 -9.73
C VAL A 187 8.03 -0.38 -8.54
N ALA A 188 9.19 -1.00 -8.75
CA ALA A 188 10.17 -1.21 -7.69
C ALA A 188 10.72 0.10 -7.12
N HIS A 189 10.92 1.12 -7.97
CA HIS A 189 11.33 2.45 -7.54
C HIS A 189 10.24 3.16 -6.74
N LEU A 190 8.98 3.08 -7.19
CA LEU A 190 7.83 3.58 -6.45
C LEU A 190 7.75 2.97 -5.04
N ILE A 191 7.89 1.64 -4.95
CA ILE A 191 7.84 0.92 -3.67
C ILE A 191 9.06 1.23 -2.79
N LYS A 192 10.25 1.50 -3.33
CA LYS A 192 11.42 1.77 -2.48
C LYS A 192 11.55 3.22 -2.07
N ALA A 193 11.37 4.13 -3.04
CA ALA A 193 11.68 5.54 -2.89
C ALA A 193 10.44 6.42 -2.70
N GLN A 194 9.23 5.89 -2.90
CA GLN A 194 7.98 6.67 -2.86
C GLN A 194 8.11 7.93 -3.73
N ARG A 195 8.67 7.72 -4.93
CA ARG A 195 8.92 8.70 -5.98
C ARG A 195 8.63 8.07 -7.33
N LEU A 196 8.18 8.90 -8.27
CA LEU A 196 7.94 8.50 -9.65
C LEU A 196 8.85 9.30 -10.58
N LYS A 197 9.59 8.59 -11.42
CA LYS A 197 10.51 9.17 -12.41
C LYS A 197 9.72 9.60 -13.63
N TYR A 198 9.69 10.88 -13.93
CA TYR A 198 9.05 11.40 -15.13
C TYR A 198 10.09 11.42 -16.25
N ASP A 199 9.75 10.83 -17.39
CA ASP A 199 10.64 10.69 -18.54
C ASP A 199 10.48 11.89 -19.49
N PHE A 200 11.48 12.77 -19.53
CA PHE A 200 11.55 13.88 -20.49
C PHE A 200 12.43 13.52 -21.71
N GLN A 201 12.63 12.22 -21.98
CA GLN A 201 13.46 11.64 -23.06
C GLN A 201 14.96 11.89 -22.90
N PHE A 202 15.39 13.12 -22.60
CA PHE A 202 16.79 13.50 -22.41
C PHE A 202 17.24 13.43 -20.95
N TYR A 203 16.30 13.59 -20.02
CA TYR A 203 16.53 13.53 -18.59
C TYR A 203 15.31 12.96 -17.87
N GLN A 204 15.50 12.57 -16.61
CA GLN A 204 14.43 12.11 -15.73
C GLN A 204 14.35 12.99 -14.49
N LEU A 205 13.13 13.29 -14.04
CA LEU A 205 12.89 14.02 -12.79
C LEU A 205 12.08 13.16 -11.83
N ASP A 206 12.48 13.13 -10.57
CA ASP A 206 11.78 12.39 -9.52
C ASP A 206 10.75 13.27 -8.82
N PHE A 207 9.49 12.85 -8.87
CA PHE A 207 8.39 13.50 -8.16
C PHE A 207 7.96 12.65 -6.97
N ASN A 208 7.78 13.28 -5.81
CA ASN A 208 7.33 12.59 -4.59
C ASN A 208 5.91 12.04 -4.76
N THR A 209 5.71 10.78 -4.36
CA THR A 209 4.40 10.09 -4.35
C THR A 209 4.17 9.44 -2.99
N ASP A 210 2.93 9.28 -2.56
CA ASP A 210 2.59 8.51 -1.36
C ASP A 210 1.55 7.47 -1.75
N VAL A 211 2.01 6.27 -2.15
CA VAL A 211 1.18 5.20 -2.70
C VAL A 211 1.48 3.92 -1.93
N PRO A 212 0.61 3.50 -1.02
CA PRO A 212 0.70 2.18 -0.40
C PRO A 212 0.50 1.09 -1.46
N VAL A 213 1.39 0.11 -1.50
CA VAL A 213 1.34 -1.01 -2.47
C VAL A 213 1.01 -2.32 -1.75
N LEU A 214 -0.03 -3.01 -2.23
CA LEU A 214 -0.38 -4.37 -1.83
C LEU A 214 -0.07 -5.30 -3.00
N VAL A 215 0.72 -6.34 -2.75
CA VAL A 215 1.04 -7.36 -3.74
C VAL A 215 0.30 -8.64 -3.38
N LEU A 216 -0.44 -9.20 -4.34
CA LEU A 216 -1.05 -10.51 -4.26
C LEU A 216 -0.25 -11.44 -5.17
N SER A 217 0.39 -12.46 -4.63
CA SER A 217 1.29 -13.33 -5.38
C SER A 217 1.11 -14.81 -5.02
N GLU A 218 1.60 -15.72 -5.86
CA GLU A 218 1.60 -17.15 -5.52
C GLU A 218 2.71 -17.50 -4.50
N GLY A 219 3.77 -16.69 -4.44
CA GLY A 219 4.95 -16.96 -3.62
C GLY A 219 5.70 -15.70 -3.22
N LYS A 220 7.04 -15.76 -3.19
CA LYS A 220 7.83 -14.55 -2.94
C LYS A 220 7.78 -13.68 -4.19
N SER A 221 7.26 -12.47 -4.05
CA SER A 221 7.13 -11.49 -5.13
C SER A 221 8.49 -11.15 -5.75
N MET A 222 8.47 -10.84 -7.04
CA MET A 222 9.61 -10.30 -7.76
C MET A 222 9.90 -8.84 -7.40
N LEU A 223 8.89 -8.14 -6.90
CA LEU A 223 8.96 -6.76 -6.47
C LEU A 223 9.50 -6.66 -5.04
N PRO A 224 10.18 -5.55 -4.69
CA PRO A 224 10.54 -5.31 -3.31
C PRO A 224 9.29 -5.17 -2.46
N SER A 225 9.27 -5.81 -1.29
CA SER A 225 8.19 -5.67 -0.30
C SER A 225 8.80 -5.43 1.08
N ASN A 226 8.18 -4.56 1.89
CA ASN A 226 8.60 -4.37 3.29
C ASN A 226 8.25 -5.59 4.13
N CYS A 227 7.09 -6.20 3.84
CA CYS A 227 6.59 -7.35 4.57
C CYS A 227 6.12 -8.42 3.59
N TYR A 228 6.70 -9.61 3.70
CA TYR A 228 6.23 -10.82 3.03
C TYR A 228 5.49 -11.69 4.03
N LEU A 229 4.24 -12.04 3.73
CA LEU A 229 3.38 -12.87 4.56
C LEU A 229 2.64 -13.92 3.72
N PRO A 230 3.00 -15.20 3.85
CA PRO A 230 2.17 -16.28 3.32
C PRO A 230 0.94 -16.46 4.21
N ILE A 231 -0.23 -16.46 3.59
CA ILE A 231 -1.52 -16.70 4.25
C ILE A 231 -1.59 -18.17 4.68
N VAL A 232 -2.13 -18.43 5.86
CA VAL A 232 -2.44 -19.79 6.33
C VAL A 232 -3.96 -19.96 6.28
N PRO A 233 -4.50 -20.47 5.15
CA PRO A 233 -5.94 -20.57 4.98
C PRO A 233 -6.52 -21.73 5.79
N ASP A 234 -7.69 -21.50 6.41
CA ASP A 234 -8.51 -22.57 6.95
C ASP A 234 -9.22 -23.31 5.81
N LEU A 235 -9.12 -24.65 5.79
CA LEU A 235 -9.64 -25.50 4.72
C LEU A 235 -11.15 -25.34 4.52
N ASP A 236 -11.90 -25.13 5.60
CA ASP A 236 -13.34 -24.92 5.52
C ASP A 236 -13.67 -23.53 4.96
N ALA A 237 -12.83 -22.54 5.21
CA ALA A 237 -13.00 -21.18 4.71
C ALA A 237 -12.73 -21.05 3.21
N ILE A 238 -11.83 -21.88 2.63
CA ILE A 238 -11.53 -21.87 1.18
C ILE A 238 -12.79 -22.12 0.36
N LYS A 239 -13.58 -23.13 0.75
CA LYS A 239 -14.78 -23.56 -0.01
C LYS A 239 -15.91 -22.54 0.00
N LEU A 240 -15.96 -21.70 1.05
CA LEU A 240 -17.04 -20.74 1.27
C LEU A 240 -16.62 -19.30 0.96
N ILE A 241 -15.40 -19.07 0.45
CA ILE A 241 -14.82 -17.72 0.38
C ILE A 241 -15.65 -16.75 -0.46
N ASP A 242 -16.23 -17.21 -1.58
CA ASP A 242 -17.04 -16.37 -2.46
C ASP A 242 -18.30 -15.87 -1.74
N GLU A 243 -18.98 -16.75 -1.00
CA GLU A 243 -20.14 -16.39 -0.21
C GLU A 243 -19.77 -15.52 1.00
N THR A 244 -18.62 -15.80 1.63
CA THR A 244 -18.07 -14.99 2.72
C THR A 244 -17.78 -13.56 2.28
N ILE A 245 -17.18 -13.34 1.11
CA ILE A 245 -16.91 -12.00 0.58
C ILE A 245 -18.23 -11.28 0.25
N LYS A 246 -19.21 -11.97 -0.36
CA LYS A 246 -20.54 -11.40 -0.63
C LYS A 246 -21.25 -11.00 0.66
N ALA A 247 -21.26 -11.86 1.66
CA ALA A 247 -21.83 -11.58 2.98
C ALA A 247 -21.09 -10.43 3.66
N GLY A 248 -19.76 -10.39 3.55
CA GLY A 248 -18.92 -9.30 4.04
C GLY A 248 -19.31 -7.94 3.46
N ARG A 249 -19.60 -7.85 2.15
CA ARG A 249 -20.09 -6.60 1.52
C ARG A 249 -21.41 -6.14 2.13
N HIS A 250 -22.33 -7.07 2.41
CA HIS A 250 -23.61 -6.75 3.03
C HIS A 250 -23.44 -6.34 4.50
N TYR A 251 -22.52 -6.97 5.23
CA TYR A 251 -22.17 -6.63 6.61
C TYR A 251 -21.59 -5.21 6.72
N VAL A 252 -20.75 -4.82 5.76
CA VAL A 252 -20.06 -3.53 5.75
C VAL A 252 -20.98 -2.39 5.33
N ALA A 253 -21.95 -2.63 4.44
CA ALA A 253 -22.81 -1.59 3.88
C ALA A 253 -23.38 -0.57 4.90
N PRO A 254 -23.97 -0.96 6.05
CA PRO A 254 -24.47 -0.01 7.05
C PRO A 254 -23.38 0.71 7.85
N LYS A 255 -22.16 0.17 7.91
CA LYS A 255 -21.03 0.69 8.72
C LYS A 255 -19.96 1.38 7.87
N LEU A 256 -20.15 1.42 6.56
CA LEU A 256 -19.13 1.77 5.57
C LEU A 256 -18.54 3.18 5.78
N ASP A 257 -19.39 4.17 6.05
CA ASP A 257 -18.94 5.55 6.27
C ASP A 257 -18.10 5.68 7.56
N GLY A 258 -18.45 4.93 8.61
CA GLY A 258 -17.67 4.84 9.84
C GLY A 258 -16.29 4.23 9.58
N MET A 259 -16.24 3.11 8.85
CA MET A 259 -15.01 2.44 8.46
C MET A 259 -14.11 3.32 7.58
N ARG A 260 -14.67 3.98 6.56
CA ARG A 260 -13.94 4.90 5.67
C ARG A 260 -13.34 6.08 6.43
N ARG A 261 -14.12 6.70 7.32
CA ARG A 261 -13.64 7.78 8.21
C ARG A 261 -12.53 7.25 9.10
N PHE A 262 -12.72 6.11 9.75
CA PHE A 262 -11.75 5.50 10.64
C PHE A 262 -10.40 5.26 9.97
N LEU A 263 -10.38 4.57 8.82
CA LEU A 263 -9.14 4.28 8.08
C LEU A 263 -8.41 5.55 7.66
N THR A 264 -9.15 6.56 7.21
CA THR A 264 -8.54 7.84 6.79
C THR A 264 -8.00 8.62 7.99
N CYS A 265 -8.77 8.69 9.09
CA CYS A 265 -8.35 9.34 10.33
C CYS A 265 -7.10 8.68 10.91
N ALA A 266 -7.06 7.34 10.97
CA ALA A 266 -5.91 6.60 11.47
C ALA A 266 -4.65 6.90 10.64
N ARG A 267 -4.78 7.01 9.32
CA ARG A 267 -3.66 7.30 8.42
C ARG A 267 -3.04 8.68 8.61
N VAL A 268 -3.87 9.73 8.69
CA VAL A 268 -3.38 11.13 8.76
C VAL A 268 -3.06 11.60 10.19
N ARG A 269 -3.31 10.75 11.19
CA ARG A 269 -3.16 11.10 12.60
C ARG A 269 -1.68 11.17 13.01
N PRO A 270 -1.26 12.22 13.75
CA PRO A 270 0.06 12.24 14.35
C PRO A 270 0.15 11.14 15.42
N PHE A 271 1.28 10.44 15.48
CA PHE A 271 1.48 9.32 16.40
C PHE A 271 2.76 9.52 17.21
N ASP A 272 2.64 9.47 18.53
CA ASP A 272 3.79 9.62 19.43
C ASP A 272 4.46 8.26 19.69
N MET A 273 5.73 8.16 19.32
CA MET A 273 6.55 6.96 19.57
C MET A 273 7.31 7.02 20.90
N LYS A 274 7.34 8.17 21.58
CA LYS A 274 8.20 8.41 22.76
C LYS A 274 7.62 7.87 24.07
N THR A 275 6.40 7.36 24.05
CA THR A 275 5.70 6.85 25.23
C THR A 275 6.19 5.47 25.68
N LEU A 276 6.88 4.73 24.81
CA LEU A 276 7.46 3.44 25.16
C LEU A 276 8.80 3.65 25.88
N ASP A 277 8.98 2.96 27.00
CA ASP A 277 10.23 3.00 27.76
C ASP A 277 11.39 2.44 26.91
N PRO A 278 12.45 3.22 26.66
CA PRO A 278 13.59 2.76 25.86
C PRO A 278 14.31 1.56 26.49
N THR A 279 14.24 1.37 27.81
CA THR A 279 14.86 0.23 28.49
C THR A 279 14.20 -1.09 28.09
N VAL A 280 12.87 -1.11 27.99
CA VAL A 280 12.10 -2.29 27.55
C VAL A 280 12.50 -2.70 26.14
N VAL A 281 12.65 -1.73 25.23
CA VAL A 281 13.09 -1.99 23.85
C VAL A 281 14.52 -2.52 23.84
N GLN A 282 15.42 -1.94 24.62
CA GLN A 282 16.81 -2.36 24.69
C GLN A 282 16.93 -3.80 25.20
N ASP A 283 16.27 -4.13 26.30
CA ASP A 283 16.27 -5.48 26.88
C ASP A 283 15.68 -6.51 25.91
N ASP A 284 14.58 -6.15 25.24
CA ASP A 284 13.97 -7.01 24.22
C ASP A 284 14.89 -7.22 23.02
N PHE A 285 15.58 -6.18 22.55
CA PHE A 285 16.51 -6.29 21.43
C PHE A 285 17.71 -7.17 21.78
N VAL A 286 18.25 -7.04 23.00
CA VAL A 286 19.31 -7.93 23.49
C VAL A 286 18.82 -9.38 23.56
N ARG A 287 17.60 -9.61 24.06
CA ARG A 287 17.01 -10.97 24.11
C ARG A 287 16.84 -11.56 22.71
N MET A 288 16.30 -10.79 21.76
CA MET A 288 16.14 -11.22 20.37
C MET A 288 17.47 -11.58 19.71
N ARG A 289 18.54 -10.81 19.95
CA ARG A 289 19.88 -11.12 19.43
C ARG A 289 20.54 -12.31 20.12
N THR A 290 20.18 -12.59 21.37
CA THR A 290 20.65 -13.76 22.12
C THR A 290 20.02 -15.04 21.57
N GLU A 291 18.73 -15.00 21.26
CA GLU A 291 18.01 -16.13 20.66
C GLU A 291 18.37 -16.33 19.18
N ASN A 292 18.57 -15.23 18.43
CA ASN A 292 18.96 -15.27 17.03
C ASN A 292 19.97 -14.16 16.70
N SER A 293 21.22 -14.55 16.51
CA SER A 293 22.32 -13.64 16.21
C SER A 293 22.19 -12.90 14.86
N ALA A 294 21.32 -13.38 13.96
CA ALA A 294 21.07 -12.77 12.67
C ALA A 294 20.13 -11.54 12.73
N VAL A 295 19.52 -11.24 13.88
CA VAL A 295 18.65 -10.06 14.03
C VAL A 295 19.47 -8.78 13.88
N THR A 296 19.04 -7.93 12.94
CA THR A 296 19.69 -6.68 12.56
C THR A 296 19.00 -5.46 13.15
N MET A 297 19.64 -4.28 13.02
CA MET A 297 19.00 -2.99 13.37
C MET A 297 17.81 -2.68 12.46
N ASP A 298 17.84 -3.13 11.20
CA ASP A 298 16.74 -2.95 10.25
C ASP A 298 15.51 -3.77 10.67
N ASP A 299 15.71 -4.96 11.25
CA ASP A 299 14.62 -5.76 11.83
C ASP A 299 13.96 -5.06 13.02
N LEU A 300 14.76 -4.44 13.90
CA LEU A 300 14.24 -3.63 15.01
C LEU A 300 13.45 -2.43 14.47
N HIS A 301 13.94 -1.78 13.42
CA HIS A 301 13.24 -0.67 12.78
C HIS A 301 11.89 -1.13 12.18
N ALA A 302 11.88 -2.27 11.47
CA ALA A 302 10.66 -2.85 10.92
C ALA A 302 9.64 -3.19 12.01
N LEU A 303 10.10 -3.71 13.16
CA LEU A 303 9.27 -3.99 14.32
C LEU A 303 8.65 -2.71 14.91
N PHE A 304 9.42 -1.62 15.01
CA PHE A 304 8.89 -0.31 15.41
C PHE A 304 7.84 0.22 14.46
N VAL A 305 8.06 0.09 13.14
CA VAL A 305 7.07 0.47 12.12
C VAL A 305 5.80 -0.35 12.28
N LEU A 306 5.91 -1.66 12.49
CA LEU A 306 4.77 -2.54 12.73
C LEU A 306 4.01 -2.15 14.00
N ALA A 307 4.71 -1.94 15.13
CA ALA A 307 4.09 -1.56 16.39
C ALA A 307 3.34 -0.21 16.29
N ARG A 308 3.93 0.77 15.58
CA ARG A 308 3.27 2.04 15.24
C ARG A 308 1.99 1.80 14.43
N LEU A 309 2.05 0.99 13.38
CA LEU A 309 0.89 0.70 12.52
C LEU A 309 -0.22 -0.05 13.29
N LEU A 310 0.13 -0.93 14.22
CA LEU A 310 -0.82 -1.62 15.10
C LEU A 310 -1.49 -0.70 16.12
N GLY A 311 -0.77 0.32 16.61
CA GLY A 311 -1.36 1.37 17.44
C GLY A 311 -2.34 2.23 16.63
N LEU A 312 -1.92 2.66 15.44
CA LEU A 312 -2.75 3.45 14.52
C LEU A 312 -4.00 2.69 14.06
N SER A 313 -3.86 1.40 13.73
CA SER A 313 -4.98 0.58 13.25
C SER A 313 -6.07 0.39 14.30
N ARG A 314 -5.75 0.56 15.60
CA ARG A 314 -6.73 0.57 16.70
C ARG A 314 -7.23 1.97 17.07
N GLY A 315 -6.80 3.00 16.37
CA GLY A 315 -7.14 4.37 16.69
C GLY A 315 -6.45 4.91 17.95
N ARG A 316 -5.26 4.42 18.30
CA ARG A 316 -4.43 5.02 19.36
C ARG A 316 -3.65 6.22 18.83
N THR A 317 -3.20 7.10 19.72
CA THR A 317 -2.39 8.29 19.40
C THR A 317 -0.93 8.15 19.81
N ALA A 318 -0.62 7.14 20.63
CA ALA A 318 0.72 6.89 21.14
C ALA A 318 1.01 5.39 21.23
N LEU A 319 2.30 5.03 21.27
CA LEU A 319 2.75 3.65 21.37
C LEU A 319 2.62 3.12 22.81
N HIS A 320 1.79 2.10 23.00
CA HIS A 320 1.67 1.42 24.29
C HIS A 320 2.42 0.08 24.30
N ARG A 321 2.73 -0.41 25.50
CA ARG A 321 3.40 -1.70 25.70
C ARG A 321 2.64 -2.86 25.03
N ASP A 322 1.30 -2.85 25.09
CA ASP A 322 0.49 -3.90 24.47
C ASP A 322 0.65 -3.97 22.95
N ASP A 323 0.86 -2.82 22.28
CA ASP A 323 1.10 -2.78 20.83
C ASP A 323 2.47 -3.32 20.48
N TRP A 324 3.47 -3.03 21.31
CA TRP A 324 4.82 -3.57 21.19
C TRP A 324 4.86 -5.08 21.38
N GLU A 325 4.24 -5.60 22.44
CA GLU A 325 4.16 -7.04 22.69
C GLU A 325 3.43 -7.77 21.55
N ARG A 326 2.33 -7.20 21.05
CA ARG A 326 1.61 -7.78 19.91
C ARG A 326 2.43 -7.72 18.61
N ALA A 327 3.17 -6.64 18.37
CA ALA A 327 4.07 -6.56 17.22
C ALA A 327 5.11 -7.68 17.25
N LYS A 328 5.70 -7.96 18.43
CA LYS A 328 6.63 -9.09 18.61
C LYS A 328 5.98 -10.43 18.32
N ALA A 329 4.76 -10.64 18.83
CA ALA A 329 4.02 -11.88 18.58
C ALA A 329 3.70 -12.08 17.09
N LEU A 330 3.22 -11.05 16.41
CA LEU A 330 2.90 -11.09 14.97
C LEU A 330 4.17 -11.31 14.12
N GLU A 331 5.27 -10.64 14.46
CA GLU A 331 6.53 -10.79 13.75
C GLU A 331 7.14 -12.19 13.96
N GLY A 332 7.03 -12.76 15.17
CA GLY A 332 7.41 -14.14 15.45
C GLY A 332 6.60 -15.14 14.61
N GLU A 333 5.28 -14.96 14.58
CA GLU A 333 4.38 -15.81 13.78
C GLU A 333 4.67 -15.69 12.27
N ARG A 334 4.91 -14.47 11.77
CA ARG A 334 5.32 -14.25 10.38
C ARG A 334 6.62 -15.01 10.05
N ARG A 335 7.63 -14.93 10.92
CA ARG A 335 8.91 -15.63 10.72
C ARG A 335 8.73 -17.15 10.72
N ASN A 336 7.94 -17.69 11.66
CA ASN A 336 7.60 -19.11 11.69
C ASN A 336 6.95 -19.57 10.37
N ARG A 337 5.99 -18.79 9.85
CA ARG A 337 5.36 -19.08 8.55
C ARG A 337 6.38 -19.06 7.42
N MET A 338 7.25 -18.05 7.34
CA MET A 338 8.28 -17.99 6.30
C MET A 338 9.19 -19.22 6.32
N GLU A 339 9.57 -19.72 7.50
CA GLU A 339 10.38 -20.94 7.63
C GLU A 339 9.61 -22.19 7.19
N LEU A 340 8.36 -22.33 7.60
CA LEU A 340 7.49 -23.45 7.20
C LEU A 340 7.32 -23.53 5.68
N PHE A 341 7.05 -22.39 5.03
CA PHE A 341 6.86 -22.33 3.58
C PHE A 341 8.18 -22.41 2.80
N SER A 342 9.31 -22.05 3.41
CA SER A 342 10.63 -22.30 2.81
C SER A 342 10.95 -23.79 2.81
N LYS A 343 10.64 -24.51 3.91
CA LYS A 343 10.84 -25.96 4.02
C LYS A 343 9.94 -26.76 3.07
N ARG A 344 8.66 -26.38 2.92
CA ARG A 344 7.73 -27.01 1.97
C ARG A 344 8.17 -26.91 0.51
N LYS A 345 8.95 -25.89 0.13
CA LYS A 345 9.52 -25.77 -1.23
C LYS A 345 10.79 -26.61 -1.43
N SER A 346 11.43 -27.06 -0.35
CA SER A 346 12.64 -27.89 -0.40
C SER A 346 12.38 -29.39 -0.29
N GLU A 347 11.15 -29.79 0.04
CA GLU A 347 10.72 -31.19 -0.01
C GLU A 347 10.21 -31.50 -1.44
N PRO A 348 10.74 -32.56 -2.10
CA PRO A 348 10.51 -32.84 -3.52
C PRO A 348 9.10 -33.34 -3.85
#